data_AF-A0A7V2UYC9-F1
#
_entry.id   AF-A0A7V2UYC9-F1
#
_cell.length_a   1.000
_cell.length_b   1.000
_cell.length_c   1.000
_cell.angle_alpha   90.00
_cell.angle_beta   90.00
_cell.angle_gamma   90.00
#
_symmetry.space_group_name_H-M   'P 1'
#
loop_
_entity.id
_entity.type
_entity.pdbx_description
1 polymer ?
#
loop_
_entity_poly.entity_id
_entity_poly.type
_entity_poly.pdbx_seq_one_letter_code
_entity_poly.pdbx_strand_id
1 'polypeptide(L)'
;MTERRASRCAGGAILALAAAAACSGPASGPASSPAGATPPAAQAPHPLPERDGPKRPVDYTKPPLADNSRCYVCHLNYEEDPFVRWHAWGGVGCEKCHGPSDDHCGDENHETAPDILFSKESMPPACWECHPEVKPPRGYKPAVAADAAKACTECHGRHRLPERLRRWDKKTRKLIE
;
A
#
# COMPACT_ATOMS: atom_id res chain seq x y z
N MET A 1 10.13 -9.70 54.19
CA MET A 1 11.25 -10.64 54.42
C MET A 1 10.72 -12.05 54.22
N THR A 2 10.90 -12.60 53.02
CA THR A 2 10.58 -14.00 52.71
C THR A 2 11.61 -14.47 51.68
N GLU A 3 12.18 -15.63 51.98
CA GLU A 3 13.52 -16.04 51.57
C GLU A 3 13.59 -16.61 50.16
N ARG A 4 14.74 -16.38 49.53
CA ARG A 4 15.16 -16.98 48.27
C ARG A 4 15.53 -18.45 48.51
N ARG A 5 15.05 -19.36 47.67
CA ARG A 5 15.70 -20.66 47.44
C ARG A 5 16.23 -20.72 46.01
N ALA A 6 17.54 -20.89 45.93
CA ALA A 6 18.30 -21.11 44.72
C ALA A 6 18.03 -22.51 44.14
N SER A 7 17.98 -22.61 42.82
CA SER A 7 18.23 -23.87 42.12
C SER A 7 19.21 -23.60 40.99
N ARG A 8 20.37 -24.26 41.07
CA ARG A 8 21.46 -24.23 40.10
C ARG A 8 21.20 -25.34 39.09
N CYS A 9 21.15 -25.02 37.81
CA CYS A 9 21.37 -26.01 36.74
C CYS A 9 22.62 -25.62 35.97
N ALA A 10 23.62 -26.47 36.06
CA ALA A 10 24.83 -26.47 35.26
C ALA A 10 24.59 -27.28 33.97
N GLY A 11 25.18 -26.82 32.88
CA GLY A 11 25.30 -27.51 31.59
C GLY A 11 25.90 -26.49 30.63
N GLY A 12 27.19 -26.52 30.32
CA GLY A 12 27.88 -27.62 29.68
C GLY A 12 28.12 -27.21 28.23
N ALA A 13 28.99 -26.22 28.01
CA ALA A 13 29.34 -25.72 26.69
C ALA A 13 30.45 -26.60 26.09
N ILE A 14 30.10 -27.39 25.07
CA ILE A 14 31.06 -28.16 24.27
C ILE A 14 31.52 -27.24 23.13
N LEU A 15 32.81 -26.89 23.14
CA LEU A 15 33.53 -26.30 22.01
C LEU A 15 33.58 -27.33 20.86
N ALA A 16 33.06 -26.97 19.69
CA ALA A 16 33.37 -27.66 18.44
C ALA A 16 34.28 -26.77 17.58
N LEU A 17 35.53 -27.21 17.41
CA LEU A 17 36.46 -26.71 16.40
C LEU A 17 35.94 -27.14 15.01
N ALA A 18 35.71 -26.18 14.12
CA ALA A 18 35.52 -26.44 12.70
C ALA A 18 36.80 -26.03 11.94
N ALA A 19 37.48 -27.02 11.37
CA ALA A 19 38.63 -26.86 10.51
C ALA A 19 38.19 -26.32 9.13
N ALA A 20 38.83 -25.23 8.69
CA ALA A 20 38.66 -24.70 7.33
C ALA A 20 39.51 -25.52 6.36
N ALA A 21 38.88 -26.37 5.55
CA ALA A 21 39.49 -27.03 4.41
C ALA A 21 39.34 -26.13 3.17
N ALA A 22 40.47 -25.60 2.70
CA ALA A 22 40.57 -24.91 1.42
C ALA A 22 40.61 -25.94 0.28
N CYS A 23 39.63 -25.89 -0.61
CA CYS A 23 39.63 -26.63 -1.88
C CYS A 23 39.53 -25.64 -3.04
N SER A 24 40.63 -25.48 -3.75
CA SER A 24 40.73 -24.73 -5.00
C SER A 24 39.96 -25.44 -6.11
N GLY A 25 38.89 -24.82 -6.60
CA GLY A 25 38.16 -25.25 -7.81
C GLY A 25 38.73 -24.61 -9.08
N PRO A 26 38.68 -25.30 -10.24
CA PRO A 26 39.21 -24.77 -11.49
C PRO A 26 38.36 -23.64 -12.06
N ALA A 27 39.04 -22.64 -12.62
CA ALA A 27 38.45 -21.50 -13.31
C ALA A 27 37.57 -21.96 -14.49
N SER A 28 36.27 -21.71 -14.38
CA SER A 28 35.33 -21.84 -15.51
C SER A 28 35.50 -20.62 -16.42
N GLY A 29 35.95 -20.84 -17.65
CA GLY A 29 36.04 -19.80 -18.68
C GLY A 29 34.66 -19.21 -19.02
N PRO A 30 34.60 -18.01 -19.63
CA PRO A 30 33.33 -17.36 -19.94
C PRO A 30 32.59 -18.13 -21.03
N ALA A 31 31.44 -18.70 -20.65
CA ALA A 31 30.48 -19.24 -21.60
C ALA A 31 29.97 -18.11 -22.50
N SER A 32 30.23 -18.24 -23.80
CA SER A 32 29.71 -17.33 -24.82
C SER A 32 28.19 -17.48 -24.89
N SER A 33 27.46 -16.39 -24.69
CA SER A 33 26.01 -16.35 -24.83
C SER A 33 25.62 -16.36 -26.32
N PRO A 34 24.62 -17.15 -26.75
CA PRO A 34 24.11 -17.05 -28.11
C PRO A 34 23.31 -15.76 -28.27
N ALA A 35 23.77 -14.91 -29.18
CA ALA A 35 23.03 -13.78 -29.69
C ALA A 35 21.83 -14.28 -30.50
N GLY A 36 20.61 -13.84 -30.16
CA GLY A 36 19.44 -14.15 -30.99
C GLY A 36 18.07 -14.20 -30.31
N ALA A 37 17.94 -13.86 -29.02
CA ALA A 37 16.62 -13.64 -28.44
C ALA A 37 16.24 -12.16 -28.55
N THR A 38 15.28 -11.84 -29.42
CA THR A 38 14.57 -10.55 -29.36
C THR A 38 13.98 -10.41 -27.96
N PRO A 39 14.31 -9.36 -27.17
CA PRO A 39 13.74 -9.21 -25.85
C PRO A 39 12.22 -9.06 -25.97
N PRO A 40 11.42 -9.72 -25.11
CA PRO A 40 9.98 -9.45 -25.05
C PRO A 40 9.78 -7.95 -24.85
N ALA A 41 8.76 -7.40 -25.53
CA ALA A 41 8.36 -6.00 -25.42
C ALA A 41 8.53 -5.52 -23.99
N ALA A 42 9.40 -4.53 -23.80
CA ALA A 42 9.89 -4.10 -22.50
C ALA A 42 8.74 -4.03 -21.50
N GLN A 43 8.79 -4.92 -20.51
CA GLN A 43 7.97 -4.87 -19.32
C GLN A 43 8.36 -3.58 -18.60
N ALA A 44 7.71 -2.48 -18.94
CA ALA A 44 7.99 -1.21 -18.29
C ALA A 44 7.73 -1.39 -16.79
N PRO A 45 8.72 -1.13 -15.92
CA PRO A 45 8.48 -1.16 -14.49
C PRO A 45 7.33 -0.19 -14.19
N HIS A 46 6.32 -0.68 -13.46
CA HIS A 46 5.19 0.16 -13.06
C HIS A 46 5.75 1.36 -12.28
N PRO A 47 5.52 2.61 -12.73
CA PRO A 47 6.04 3.77 -12.03
C PRO A 47 5.44 3.80 -10.62
N LEU A 48 6.30 3.78 -9.60
CA LEU A 48 5.92 3.93 -8.20
C LEU A 48 6.11 5.40 -7.80
N PRO A 49 5.04 6.17 -7.55
CA PRO A 49 5.12 7.60 -7.25
C PRO A 49 5.81 7.89 -5.93
N GLU A 50 5.94 6.90 -5.05
CA GLU A 50 6.70 7.01 -3.80
C GLU A 50 8.18 7.38 -4.03
N ARG A 51 8.70 7.24 -5.26
CA ARG A 51 10.07 7.68 -5.62
C ARG A 51 10.16 9.14 -6.08
N ASP A 52 9.06 9.71 -6.58
CA ASP A 52 9.10 10.99 -7.30
C ASP A 52 8.47 12.15 -6.51
N GLY A 53 7.81 11.85 -5.39
CA GLY A 53 7.13 12.85 -4.57
C GLY A 53 5.96 13.51 -5.31
N PRO A 54 5.31 14.53 -4.70
CA PRO A 54 4.26 15.27 -5.39
C PRO A 54 4.85 16.00 -6.61
N LYS A 55 4.22 15.83 -7.79
CA LYS A 55 4.63 16.53 -9.03
C LYS A 55 4.61 18.07 -8.90
N ARG A 56 3.90 18.60 -7.89
CA ARG A 56 3.92 20.02 -7.52
C ARG A 56 4.52 20.18 -6.11
N PRO A 57 5.39 21.19 -5.90
CA PRO A 57 5.83 21.54 -4.56
C PRO A 57 4.62 21.84 -3.67
N VAL A 58 4.56 21.14 -2.55
CA VAL A 58 3.57 21.38 -1.50
C VAL A 58 4.17 22.38 -0.53
N ASP A 59 3.46 23.48 -0.29
CA ASP A 59 3.80 24.43 0.76
C ASP A 59 3.15 23.97 2.08
N TYR A 60 3.91 23.20 2.84
CA TYR A 60 3.48 22.66 4.14
C TYR A 60 3.25 23.73 5.21
N THR A 61 3.63 24.99 4.96
CA THR A 61 3.33 26.11 5.86
C THR A 61 1.89 26.62 5.72
N LYS A 62 1.19 26.20 4.66
CA LYS A 62 -0.23 26.52 4.43
C LYS A 62 -1.12 25.34 4.80
N PRO A 63 -2.36 25.62 5.25
CA PRO A 63 -3.33 24.56 5.46
C PRO A 63 -3.63 23.82 4.14
N PRO A 64 -4.07 22.55 4.21
CA PRO A 64 -4.60 21.83 3.06
C PRO A 64 -5.70 22.61 2.33
N LEU A 65 -5.82 22.40 1.02
CA LEU A 65 -6.82 23.08 0.19
C LEU A 65 -8.23 22.47 0.34
N ALA A 66 -8.30 21.20 0.75
CA ALA A 66 -9.55 20.52 1.06
C ALA A 66 -9.74 20.37 2.58
N ASP A 67 -10.97 20.52 3.04
CA ASP A 67 -11.37 20.27 4.42
C ASP A 67 -11.88 18.84 4.58
N ASN A 68 -11.25 18.09 5.48
CA ASN A 68 -11.62 16.72 5.84
C ASN A 68 -12.06 16.62 7.32
N SER A 69 -12.22 17.76 8.01
CA SER A 69 -12.45 17.82 9.46
C SER A 69 -13.63 16.96 9.91
N ARG A 70 -14.75 16.95 9.16
CA ARG A 70 -15.91 16.09 9.46
C ARG A 70 -15.61 14.59 9.40
N CYS A 71 -14.74 14.16 8.48
CA CYS A 71 -14.38 12.75 8.32
C CYS A 71 -13.41 12.30 9.41
N TYR A 72 -12.54 13.20 9.87
CA TYR A 72 -11.55 12.91 10.91
C TYR A 72 -12.15 12.76 12.31
N VAL A 73 -13.41 13.17 12.53
CA VAL A 73 -14.13 12.91 13.77
C VAL A 73 -14.13 11.42 14.12
N CYS A 74 -14.38 10.55 13.12
CA CYS A 74 -14.41 9.09 13.30
C CYS A 74 -13.19 8.40 12.68
N HIS A 75 -12.54 9.01 11.68
CA HIS A 75 -11.41 8.43 10.95
C HIS A 75 -10.10 9.23 11.15
N LEU A 76 -9.78 9.57 12.40
CA LEU A 76 -8.62 10.37 12.77
C LEU A 76 -7.29 9.81 12.25
N ASN A 77 -7.19 8.47 12.09
CA ASN A 77 -6.02 7.81 11.54
C ASN A 77 -5.65 8.27 10.11
N TYR A 78 -6.59 8.91 9.39
CA TYR A 78 -6.34 9.45 8.06
C TYR A 78 -5.77 10.87 8.06
N GLU A 79 -5.76 11.58 9.19
CA GLU A 79 -5.17 12.92 9.27
C GLU A 79 -3.65 12.89 8.96
N GLU A 80 -2.99 11.81 9.37
CA GLU A 80 -1.57 11.59 9.13
C GLU A 80 -1.25 10.71 7.91
N ASP A 81 -2.27 10.17 7.23
CA ASP A 81 -2.08 9.33 6.04
C ASP A 81 -1.46 10.16 4.89
N PRO A 82 -0.23 9.84 4.43
CA PRO A 82 0.41 10.58 3.35
C PRO A 82 -0.43 10.66 2.08
N PHE A 83 -1.19 9.59 1.76
CA PHE A 83 -2.07 9.58 0.60
C PHE A 83 -3.16 10.64 0.73
N VAL A 84 -3.79 10.73 1.90
CA VAL A 84 -4.85 11.72 2.17
C VAL A 84 -4.28 13.13 2.17
N ARG A 85 -3.12 13.34 2.81
CA ARG A 85 -2.48 14.66 2.88
C ARG A 85 -2.10 15.21 1.51
N TRP A 86 -1.51 14.38 0.65
CA TRP A 86 -1.13 14.81 -0.70
C TRP A 86 -2.35 15.20 -1.54
N HIS A 87 -3.43 14.42 -1.46
CA HIS A 87 -4.68 14.76 -2.15
C HIS A 87 -5.32 16.03 -1.57
N ALA A 88 -5.33 16.19 -0.25
CA ALA A 88 -5.89 17.37 0.41
C ALA A 88 -5.15 18.67 0.03
N TRP A 89 -3.82 18.65 -0.10
CA TRP A 89 -3.07 19.79 -0.66
C TRP A 89 -3.29 20.00 -2.16
N GLY A 90 -3.72 18.97 -2.88
CA GLY A 90 -4.22 19.06 -4.25
C GLY A 90 -5.66 19.58 -4.36
N GLY A 91 -6.34 19.86 -3.24
CA GLY A 91 -7.76 20.26 -3.23
C GLY A 91 -8.74 19.08 -3.37
N VAL A 92 -8.27 17.85 -3.19
CA VAL A 92 -9.08 16.62 -3.23
C VAL A 92 -9.29 16.14 -1.80
N GLY A 93 -10.47 16.43 -1.25
CA GLY A 93 -10.88 15.95 0.07
C GLY A 93 -11.51 14.55 0.04
N CYS A 94 -11.84 14.01 1.21
CA CYS A 94 -12.45 12.70 1.38
C CYS A 94 -13.70 12.52 0.51
N GLU A 95 -14.60 13.50 0.53
CA GLU A 95 -15.87 13.47 -0.20
C GLU A 95 -15.70 13.46 -1.72
N LYS A 96 -14.59 13.99 -2.24
CA LYS A 96 -14.34 14.00 -3.68
C LYS A 96 -14.22 12.57 -4.22
N CYS A 97 -13.74 11.63 -3.40
CA CYS A 97 -13.60 10.22 -3.74
C CYS A 97 -14.69 9.34 -3.11
N HIS A 98 -15.11 9.65 -1.89
CA HIS A 98 -16.06 8.83 -1.12
C HIS A 98 -17.52 9.31 -1.20
N GLY A 99 -17.79 10.42 -1.91
CA GLY A 99 -19.08 11.09 -1.97
C GLY A 99 -19.41 11.85 -0.67
N PRO A 100 -20.50 12.64 -0.66
CA PRO A 100 -20.88 13.46 0.49
C PRO A 100 -20.93 12.67 1.81
N SER A 101 -21.46 11.45 1.79
CA SER A 101 -21.48 10.52 2.93
C SER A 101 -22.20 11.10 4.16
N ASP A 102 -23.26 11.88 3.96
CA ASP A 102 -24.00 12.53 5.04
C ASP A 102 -24.69 11.52 5.96
N ASP A 103 -25.38 10.52 5.40
CA ASP A 103 -26.00 9.43 6.17
C ASP A 103 -24.96 8.61 6.94
N HIS A 104 -23.78 8.39 6.35
CA HIS A 104 -22.67 7.71 7.00
C HIS A 104 -22.12 8.51 8.18
N CYS A 105 -21.94 9.82 8.01
CA CYS A 105 -21.47 10.69 9.10
C CYS A 105 -22.51 10.84 10.23
N GLY A 106 -23.80 10.68 9.93
CA GLY A 106 -24.88 10.71 10.93
C GLY A 106 -25.12 9.40 11.67
N ASP A 107 -24.47 8.30 11.26
CA ASP A 107 -24.69 6.98 11.81
C ASP A 107 -23.59 6.57 12.80
N GLU A 108 -23.82 6.84 14.08
CA GLU A 108 -22.91 6.50 15.17
C GLU A 108 -22.73 4.98 15.39
N ASN A 109 -23.63 4.14 14.85
CA ASN A 109 -23.51 2.68 14.92
C ASN A 109 -22.65 2.09 13.81
N HIS A 110 -22.23 2.90 12.84
CA HIS A 110 -21.42 2.51 11.69
C HIS A 110 -22.08 1.39 10.85
N GLU A 111 -23.39 1.39 10.69
CA GLU A 111 -24.12 0.43 9.85
C GLU A 111 -24.24 0.90 8.40
N THR A 112 -24.17 2.21 8.20
CA THR A 112 -24.30 2.90 6.93
C THR A 112 -22.93 3.06 6.28
N ALA A 113 -22.78 2.56 5.06
CA ALA A 113 -21.55 2.75 4.29
C ALA A 113 -21.43 4.19 3.76
N PRO A 114 -20.19 4.69 3.54
CA PRO A 114 -19.94 5.86 2.72
C PRO A 114 -20.63 5.78 1.34
N ASP A 115 -20.81 6.92 0.69
CA ASP A 115 -21.50 6.98 -0.61
C ASP A 115 -20.81 6.18 -1.70
N ILE A 116 -19.48 6.14 -1.64
CA ILE A 116 -18.65 5.41 -2.60
C ILE A 116 -17.67 4.51 -1.86
N LEU A 117 -17.75 3.22 -2.19
CA LEU A 117 -16.81 2.19 -1.77
C LEU A 117 -16.05 1.65 -2.98
N PHE A 118 -14.72 1.73 -2.94
CA PHE A 118 -13.90 1.25 -4.06
C PHE A 118 -13.56 -0.25 -3.94
N SER A 119 -14.03 -1.00 -4.93
CA SER A 119 -13.61 -2.39 -5.23
C SER A 119 -12.29 -2.39 -6.00
N LYS A 120 -11.70 -3.57 -6.22
CA LYS A 120 -10.48 -3.65 -7.04
C LYS A 120 -10.75 -3.25 -8.49
N GLU A 121 -11.98 -3.45 -8.94
CA GLU A 121 -12.45 -3.18 -10.29
C GLU A 121 -12.84 -1.71 -10.47
N SER A 122 -13.44 -1.09 -9.45
CA SER A 122 -13.90 0.31 -9.52
C SER A 122 -12.84 1.34 -9.10
N MET A 123 -11.77 0.95 -8.40
CA MET A 123 -10.72 1.87 -7.97
C MET A 123 -9.90 2.44 -9.15
N PRO A 124 -9.37 1.64 -10.10
CA PRO A 124 -8.56 2.17 -11.19
C PRO A 124 -9.25 3.26 -12.03
N PRO A 125 -10.51 3.09 -12.50
CA PRO A 125 -11.15 4.13 -13.28
C PRO A 125 -11.34 5.43 -12.49
N ALA A 126 -11.61 5.37 -11.18
CA ALA A 126 -11.72 6.56 -10.34
C ALA A 126 -10.38 7.31 -10.23
N CYS A 127 -9.26 6.59 -10.09
CA CYS A 127 -7.93 7.22 -10.12
C CYS A 127 -7.67 7.95 -11.45
N TRP A 128 -8.09 7.36 -12.58
CA TRP A 128 -7.82 7.91 -13.91
C TRP A 128 -8.68 9.13 -14.27
N GLU A 129 -9.71 9.46 -13.49
CA GLU A 129 -10.45 10.71 -13.67
C GLU A 129 -9.55 11.94 -13.45
N CYS A 130 -8.65 11.86 -12.47
CA CYS A 130 -7.66 12.90 -12.17
C CYS A 130 -6.25 12.56 -12.67
N HIS A 131 -5.94 11.27 -12.85
CA HIS A 131 -4.63 10.78 -13.31
C HIS A 131 -4.73 10.00 -14.64
N PRO A 132 -5.18 10.63 -15.74
CA PRO A 132 -5.33 9.95 -17.02
C PRO A 132 -3.99 9.48 -17.61
N GLU A 133 -2.87 10.10 -17.21
CA GLU A 133 -1.53 9.78 -17.71
C GLU A 133 -1.02 8.41 -17.24
N VAL A 134 -1.56 7.88 -16.14
CA VAL A 134 -1.21 6.54 -15.63
C VAL A 134 -2.22 5.47 -16.06
N LYS A 135 -3.20 5.83 -16.90
CA LYS A 135 -4.13 4.85 -17.46
C LYS A 135 -3.38 3.90 -18.39
N PRO A 136 -3.33 2.59 -18.10
CA PRO A 136 -2.61 1.66 -18.92
C PRO A 136 -3.27 1.51 -20.30
N PRO A 137 -2.49 1.28 -21.38
CA PRO A 137 -3.05 0.98 -22.68
C PRO A 137 -3.84 -0.33 -22.63
N ARG A 138 -4.73 -0.52 -23.62
CA ARG A 138 -5.50 -1.77 -23.76
C ARG A 138 -4.53 -2.96 -23.86
N GLY A 139 -4.80 -4.00 -23.06
CA GLY A 139 -3.98 -5.22 -23.05
C GLY A 139 -2.70 -5.13 -22.22
N TYR A 140 -2.51 -4.04 -21.47
CA TYR A 140 -1.43 -3.94 -20.48
C TYR A 140 -1.44 -5.14 -19.53
N LYS A 141 -0.24 -5.67 -19.28
CA LYS A 141 0.03 -6.66 -18.24
C LYS A 141 1.16 -6.13 -17.38
N PRO A 142 1.06 -6.19 -16.05
CA PRO A 142 2.15 -5.78 -15.19
C PRO A 142 3.36 -6.67 -15.41
N ALA A 143 4.56 -6.09 -15.24
CA ALA A 143 5.83 -6.79 -15.33
C ALA A 143 5.88 -8.00 -14.38
N VAL A 144 5.36 -7.80 -13.17
CA VAL A 144 5.19 -8.85 -12.16
C VAL A 144 3.74 -9.32 -12.22
N ALA A 145 3.51 -10.56 -12.62
CA ALA A 145 2.16 -11.11 -12.77
C ALA A 145 1.32 -11.02 -11.48
N ALA A 146 1.94 -11.17 -10.31
CA ALA A 146 1.28 -11.04 -9.02
C ALA A 146 0.73 -9.62 -8.76
N ASP A 147 1.30 -8.59 -9.38
CA ASP A 147 0.81 -7.21 -9.22
C ASP A 147 -0.54 -6.99 -9.91
N ALA A 148 -0.94 -7.86 -10.84
CA ALA A 148 -2.26 -7.80 -11.48
C ALA A 148 -3.42 -7.96 -10.47
N ALA A 149 -3.15 -8.57 -9.32
CA ALA A 149 -4.13 -8.77 -8.27
C ALA A 149 -4.15 -7.66 -7.20
N LYS A 150 -3.18 -6.73 -7.22
CA LYS A 150 -3.06 -5.66 -6.22
C LYS A 150 -3.92 -4.46 -6.59
N ALA A 151 -4.50 -3.81 -5.59
CA ALA A 151 -5.14 -2.51 -5.76
C ALA A 151 -4.09 -1.38 -5.92
N CYS A 152 -4.48 -0.26 -6.52
CA CYS A 152 -3.60 0.90 -6.71
C CYS A 152 -2.96 1.36 -5.40
N THR A 153 -3.74 1.41 -4.32
CA THR A 153 -3.31 1.80 -2.96
C THR A 153 -2.39 0.79 -2.27
N GLU A 154 -2.19 -0.41 -2.82
CA GLU A 154 -1.19 -1.33 -2.26
C GLU A 154 0.24 -0.91 -2.61
N CYS A 155 0.40 -0.08 -3.65
CA CYS A 155 1.69 0.43 -4.12
C CYS A 155 1.77 1.98 -4.21
N HIS A 156 0.64 2.68 -4.31
CA HIS A 156 0.59 4.14 -4.55
C HIS A 156 0.08 4.94 -3.33
N GLY A 157 -0.04 4.29 -2.18
CA GLY A 157 -0.42 4.93 -0.91
C GLY A 157 -1.34 4.04 -0.10
N ARG A 158 -0.96 3.75 1.15
CA ARG A 158 -1.65 2.80 2.03
C ARG A 158 -2.93 3.39 2.64
N HIS A 159 -3.88 3.75 1.77
CA HIS A 159 -5.18 4.31 2.15
C HIS A 159 -6.20 3.20 2.43
N ARG A 160 -6.04 2.52 3.57
CA ARG A 160 -6.92 1.42 3.98
C ARG A 160 -6.96 1.31 5.50
N LEU A 161 -8.17 1.20 6.06
CA LEU A 161 -8.34 0.89 7.49
C LEU A 161 -7.64 -0.44 7.82
N PRO A 162 -6.75 -0.46 8.84
CA PRO A 162 -6.03 -1.67 9.23
C PRO A 162 -6.98 -2.73 9.77
N GLU A 163 -8.00 -2.29 10.51
CA GLU A 163 -9.06 -3.12 11.06
C GLU A 163 -10.42 -2.58 10.62
N ARG A 164 -11.35 -3.49 10.34
CA ARG A 164 -12.74 -3.15 10.00
C ARG A 164 -13.67 -3.95 10.88
N LEU A 165 -14.43 -3.26 11.71
CA LEU A 165 -15.48 -3.85 12.55
C LEU A 165 -16.74 -4.17 11.74
N ARG A 166 -16.91 -3.50 10.59
CA ARG A 166 -18.04 -3.64 9.69
C ARG A 166 -17.55 -3.84 8.27
N ARG A 167 -18.21 -4.72 7.53
CA ARG A 167 -17.95 -4.98 6.12
C ARG A 167 -19.23 -4.77 5.33
N TRP A 168 -19.10 -3.99 4.27
CA TRP A 168 -20.17 -3.77 3.31
C TRP A 168 -19.82 -4.38 1.97
N ASP A 169 -20.87 -4.77 1.25
CA ASP A 169 -20.76 -5.02 -0.17
C ASP A 169 -20.43 -3.70 -0.87
N LYS A 170 -19.27 -3.63 -1.51
CA LYS A 170 -18.74 -2.37 -2.07
C LYS A 170 -19.56 -1.82 -3.23
N LYS A 171 -20.40 -2.65 -3.86
CA LYS A 171 -21.23 -2.26 -5.00
C LYS A 171 -22.61 -1.78 -4.56
N THR A 172 -23.20 -2.47 -3.60
CA THR A 172 -24.58 -2.24 -3.14
C THR A 172 -24.65 -1.44 -1.84
N ARG A 173 -23.51 -1.23 -1.17
CA ARG A 173 -23.38 -0.56 0.14
C ARG A 173 -24.11 -1.25 1.29
N LYS A 174 -24.66 -2.46 1.06
CA LYS A 174 -25.35 -3.23 2.09
C LYS A 174 -24.35 -3.83 3.08
N LEU A 175 -24.69 -3.76 4.35
CA LEU A 175 -23.91 -4.38 5.41
C LEU A 175 -23.90 -5.91 5.25
N ILE A 176 -22.75 -6.52 5.46
CA ILE A 176 -22.51 -7.97 5.38
C ILE A 176 -22.30 -8.54 6.79
N GLU A 177 -21.38 -7.95 7.56
CA GLU A 177 -20.99 -8.34 8.94
C GLU A 177 -20.44 -7.15 9.73
#